data_AF-A0A962CGT8-F1
#
_entry.id   AF-A0A962CGT8-F1
#
_cell.length_a   1.000
_cell.length_b   1.000
_cell.length_c   1.000
_cell.angle_alpha   90.00
_cell.angle_beta   90.00
_cell.angle_gamma   90.00
#
_symmetry.space_group_name_H-M   'P 1'
#
loop_
_entity.id
_entity.type
_entity.pdbx_description
1 polymer ?
#
loop_
_entity_poly.entity_id
_entity_poly.type
_entity_poly.pdbx_seq_one_letter_code
_entity_poly.pdbx_strand_id
1 'polypeptide(L)'
;SAYMAGLVGSSNNPVSGITISTILFAALILVLLLGRDSPIGAVAAIMIGAVVCCAACIGGDNLQDLKCGHIVGATPWKQQLMLAIGAVSSALIMAPVLNLLLHAYGVGVPTAEHPNPLLAPQANLMASVAKGIFGGELPWTTIGIGAGIGAVIIAVDSWLKASGKKFRIPVLACAIGIYLPIELMVPIFLGGLLSHIVERHFGGAKDEAHHGDIHRKGMLFSAGLITGEALMGIFIAIPIVVTGRADVLALPGNLQFGGWLGLLLIAYIAWLLYRYATKVEAAS
;
A
#
# COMPACT_ATOMS: atom_id res chain seq x y z
N SER A 1 -1.33 2.03 -17.70
CA SER A 1 -0.59 1.61 -16.50
C SER A 1 0.88 1.40 -16.82
N ALA A 2 1.22 0.43 -17.69
CA ALA A 2 2.61 0.10 -18.04
C ALA A 2 3.45 1.30 -18.58
N TYR A 3 2.87 2.15 -19.42
CA TYR A 3 3.51 3.40 -19.87
C TYR A 3 3.79 4.38 -18.73
N MET A 4 2.84 4.57 -17.80
CA MET A 4 3.01 5.45 -16.63
C MET A 4 4.08 4.89 -15.71
N ALA A 5 4.06 3.59 -15.45
CA ALA A 5 5.11 2.91 -14.70
C ALA A 5 6.49 3.15 -15.35
N GLY A 6 6.60 3.05 -16.67
CA GLY A 6 7.86 3.32 -17.37
C GLY A 6 8.35 4.79 -17.30
N LEU A 7 7.47 5.76 -17.06
CA LEU A 7 7.81 7.19 -16.99
C LEU A 7 8.03 7.73 -15.57
N VAL A 8 7.19 7.31 -14.62
CA VAL A 8 7.14 7.89 -13.27
C VAL A 8 7.44 6.88 -12.15
N GLY A 9 7.76 5.62 -12.50
CA GLY A 9 7.97 4.54 -11.53
C GLY A 9 6.68 3.84 -11.11
N SER A 10 6.80 2.63 -10.56
CA SER A 10 5.65 1.75 -10.27
C SER A 10 4.92 2.24 -9.02
N SER A 11 5.68 2.83 -8.09
CA SER A 11 5.18 3.51 -6.90
C SER A 11 4.17 4.63 -7.19
N ASN A 12 4.23 5.25 -8.38
CA ASN A 12 3.31 6.31 -8.80
C ASN A 12 2.26 5.83 -9.83
N ASN A 13 2.17 4.53 -10.09
CA ASN A 13 1.18 3.95 -11.00
C ASN A 13 -0.21 3.96 -10.33
N PRO A 14 -1.27 4.50 -10.97
CA PRO A 14 -2.61 4.60 -10.38
C PRO A 14 -3.38 3.27 -10.39
N VAL A 15 -2.74 2.19 -9.93
CA VAL A 15 -3.28 0.82 -9.96
C VAL A 15 -4.59 0.70 -9.19
N SER A 16 -4.65 1.28 -7.98
CA SER A 16 -5.84 1.22 -7.12
C SER A 16 -7.07 1.82 -7.80
N GLY A 17 -6.91 2.98 -8.44
CA GLY A 17 -7.97 3.63 -9.21
C GLY A 17 -8.43 2.79 -10.41
N ILE A 18 -7.48 2.28 -11.19
CA ILE A 18 -7.79 1.39 -12.33
C ILE A 18 -8.59 0.18 -11.86
N THR A 19 -8.20 -0.44 -10.75
CA THR A 19 -8.85 -1.64 -10.24
C THR A 19 -10.28 -1.37 -9.76
N ILE A 20 -10.50 -0.29 -9.01
CA ILE A 20 -11.84 0.09 -8.54
C ILE A 20 -12.75 0.41 -9.73
N SER A 21 -12.26 1.16 -10.71
CA SER A 21 -13.02 1.45 -11.93
C SER A 21 -13.35 0.18 -12.71
N THR A 22 -12.41 -0.77 -12.82
CA THR A 22 -12.66 -2.07 -13.45
C THR A 22 -13.73 -2.85 -12.71
N ILE A 23 -13.68 -2.93 -11.39
CA ILE A 23 -14.70 -3.65 -10.59
C ILE A 23 -16.07 -3.00 -10.79
N LEU A 24 -16.15 -1.67 -10.70
CA LEU A 24 -17.40 -0.93 -10.90
C LEU A 24 -18.00 -1.21 -12.28
N PHE A 25 -17.17 -1.09 -13.32
CA PHE A 25 -17.60 -1.31 -14.70
C PHE A 25 -18.00 -2.77 -14.96
N ALA A 26 -17.18 -3.71 -14.51
CA ALA A 26 -17.46 -5.14 -14.62
C ALA A 26 -18.73 -5.53 -13.88
N ALA A 27 -18.94 -5.02 -12.67
CA ALA A 27 -20.14 -5.26 -11.89
C ALA A 27 -21.39 -4.71 -12.59
N LEU A 28 -21.33 -3.51 -13.19
CA LEU A 28 -22.44 -2.95 -13.97
C LEU A 28 -22.79 -3.82 -15.19
N ILE A 29 -21.78 -4.25 -15.95
CA ILE A 29 -21.99 -5.15 -17.10
C ILE A 29 -22.57 -6.48 -16.64
N LEU A 30 -22.00 -7.08 -15.60
CA LEU A 30 -22.46 -8.37 -15.10
C LEU A 30 -23.87 -8.30 -14.52
N VAL A 31 -24.27 -7.19 -13.89
CA VAL A 31 -25.68 -6.97 -13.51
C VAL A 31 -26.60 -6.96 -14.73
N LEU A 32 -26.19 -6.33 -15.84
CA LEU A 32 -26.99 -6.32 -17.07
C LEU A 32 -27.11 -7.72 -17.71
N LEU A 33 -26.09 -8.55 -17.57
CA LEU A 33 -26.04 -9.88 -18.20
C LEU A 33 -26.63 -11.00 -17.32
N LEU A 34 -26.36 -11.00 -16.02
CA LEU A 34 -26.72 -12.05 -15.07
C LEU A 34 -27.93 -11.69 -14.20
N GLY A 35 -28.35 -10.42 -14.21
CA GLY A 35 -29.35 -9.90 -13.29
C GLY A 35 -28.76 -9.51 -11.92
N ARG A 36 -29.51 -8.67 -11.19
CA ARG A 36 -29.08 -8.13 -9.87
C ARG A 36 -29.01 -9.20 -8.79
N ASP A 37 -29.93 -10.16 -8.82
CA ASP A 37 -30.03 -11.21 -7.79
C ASP A 37 -29.02 -12.36 -7.99
N SER A 38 -28.07 -12.22 -8.91
CA SER A 38 -27.09 -13.26 -9.19
C SER A 38 -26.12 -13.42 -8.01
N PRO A 39 -26.06 -14.61 -7.38
CA PRO A 39 -25.19 -14.84 -6.22
C PRO A 39 -23.69 -14.85 -6.60
N ILE A 40 -23.38 -15.09 -7.88
CA ILE A 40 -22.00 -15.15 -8.38
C ILE A 40 -21.51 -13.82 -8.94
N GLY A 41 -22.41 -12.86 -9.18
CA GLY A 41 -22.09 -11.64 -9.92
C GLY A 41 -21.05 -10.74 -9.22
N ALA A 42 -21.21 -10.51 -7.93
CA ALA A 42 -20.27 -9.70 -7.15
C ALA A 42 -18.88 -10.36 -7.07
N VAL A 43 -18.83 -11.69 -6.90
CA VAL A 43 -17.59 -12.47 -6.89
C VAL A 43 -16.91 -12.39 -8.25
N ALA A 44 -17.65 -12.58 -9.34
CA ALA A 44 -17.14 -12.48 -10.70
C ALA A 44 -16.56 -11.08 -11.00
N ALA A 45 -17.22 -10.00 -10.55
CA ALA A 45 -16.70 -8.64 -10.71
C ALA A 45 -15.37 -8.43 -9.97
N ILE A 46 -15.24 -8.94 -8.75
CA ILE A 46 -14.00 -8.88 -7.98
C ILE A 46 -12.90 -9.71 -8.67
N MET A 47 -13.23 -10.90 -9.20
CA MET A 47 -12.27 -11.74 -9.93
C MET A 47 -11.76 -11.06 -11.21
N ILE A 48 -12.63 -10.40 -11.96
CA ILE A 48 -12.23 -9.60 -13.12
C ILE A 48 -11.30 -8.46 -12.68
N GLY A 49 -11.68 -7.74 -11.61
CA GLY A 49 -10.85 -6.71 -11.02
C GLY A 49 -9.46 -7.21 -10.62
N ALA A 50 -9.38 -8.38 -9.98
CA ALA A 50 -8.13 -9.01 -9.56
C ALA A 50 -7.23 -9.33 -10.76
N VAL A 51 -7.77 -9.95 -11.82
CA VAL A 51 -7.01 -10.28 -13.03
C VAL A 51 -6.46 -9.01 -13.70
N VAL A 52 -7.30 -7.98 -13.84
CA VAL A 52 -6.89 -6.70 -14.46
C VAL A 52 -5.86 -5.98 -13.60
N CYS A 53 -6.03 -5.97 -12.28
CA CYS A 53 -5.05 -5.42 -11.34
C CYS A 53 -3.71 -6.11 -11.47
N CYS A 54 -3.67 -7.45 -11.38
CA CYS A 54 -2.45 -8.23 -11.54
C CYS A 54 -1.77 -7.97 -12.89
N ALA A 55 -2.53 -7.94 -13.98
CA ALA A 55 -1.98 -7.63 -15.30
C ALA A 55 -1.40 -6.20 -15.38
N ALA A 56 -2.07 -5.22 -14.78
CA ALA A 56 -1.61 -3.82 -14.74
C ALA A 56 -0.35 -3.64 -13.89
N CYS A 57 -0.29 -4.27 -12.71
CA CYS A 57 0.87 -4.25 -11.82
C CYS A 57 2.06 -4.95 -12.46
N ILE A 58 1.91 -6.24 -12.79
CA ILE A 58 2.99 -7.07 -13.33
C ILE A 58 3.48 -6.49 -14.65
N GLY A 59 2.57 -6.01 -15.50
CA GLY A 59 2.95 -5.32 -16.73
C GLY A 59 3.75 -4.04 -16.48
N GLY A 60 3.43 -3.27 -15.45
CA GLY A 60 4.18 -2.08 -15.05
C GLY A 60 5.57 -2.39 -14.50
N ASP A 61 5.65 -3.33 -13.57
CA ASP A 61 6.89 -3.75 -12.93
C ASP A 61 7.83 -4.42 -13.95
N ASN A 62 7.31 -5.31 -14.80
CA ASN A 62 8.11 -5.93 -15.86
C ASN A 62 8.70 -4.91 -16.82
N LEU A 63 7.97 -3.86 -17.21
CA LEU A 63 8.52 -2.82 -18.08
C LEU A 63 9.62 -2.01 -17.40
N GLN A 64 9.49 -1.74 -16.10
CA GLN A 64 10.55 -1.09 -15.32
C GLN A 64 11.78 -1.96 -15.20
N ASP A 65 11.58 -3.23 -14.87
CA ASP A 65 12.67 -4.19 -14.78
C ASP A 65 13.38 -4.28 -16.12
N LEU A 66 12.65 -4.48 -17.22
CA LEU A 66 13.24 -4.55 -18.57
C LEU A 66 13.98 -3.27 -18.94
N LYS A 67 13.49 -2.10 -18.54
CA LYS A 67 14.18 -0.82 -18.76
C LYS A 67 15.48 -0.74 -17.94
N CYS A 68 15.43 -1.08 -16.65
CA CYS A 68 16.59 -1.13 -15.77
C CYS A 68 17.64 -2.13 -16.31
N GLY A 69 17.19 -3.34 -16.64
CA GLY A 69 17.98 -4.40 -17.24
C GLY A 69 18.66 -3.96 -18.53
N HIS A 70 17.95 -3.26 -19.41
CA HIS A 70 18.54 -2.69 -20.62
C HIS A 70 19.64 -1.66 -20.32
N ILE A 71 19.44 -0.79 -19.32
CA ILE A 71 20.43 0.23 -18.91
C ILE A 71 21.69 -0.41 -18.34
N VAL A 72 21.57 -1.48 -17.54
CA VAL A 72 22.71 -2.17 -16.93
C VAL A 72 23.32 -3.28 -17.81
N GLY A 73 22.84 -3.44 -19.04
CA GLY A 73 23.36 -4.42 -20.00
C GLY A 73 22.96 -5.88 -19.74
N ALA A 74 21.83 -6.12 -19.07
CA ALA A 74 21.32 -7.46 -18.78
C ALA A 74 20.91 -8.21 -20.06
N THR A 75 21.07 -9.55 -20.06
CA THR A 75 20.61 -10.42 -21.15
C THR A 75 19.07 -10.54 -21.13
N PRO A 76 18.33 -10.08 -22.16
CA PRO A 76 16.87 -9.98 -22.11
C PRO A 76 16.14 -11.31 -21.83
N TRP A 77 16.60 -12.40 -22.43
CA TRP A 77 15.98 -13.72 -22.23
C TRP A 77 16.12 -14.24 -20.80
N LYS A 78 17.30 -14.06 -20.19
CA LYS A 78 17.53 -14.45 -18.78
C LYS A 78 16.63 -13.63 -17.85
N GLN A 79 16.46 -12.35 -18.15
CA GLN A 79 15.60 -11.47 -17.37
C GLN A 79 14.13 -11.87 -17.45
N GLN A 80 13.59 -12.12 -18.65
CA GLN A 80 12.20 -12.56 -18.82
C GLN A 80 11.93 -13.89 -18.11
N LEU A 81 12.88 -14.83 -18.17
CA LEU A 81 12.79 -16.10 -17.45
C LEU A 81 12.71 -15.86 -15.93
N MET A 82 13.57 -15.01 -15.37
CA MET A 82 13.55 -14.70 -13.95
C MET A 82 12.28 -13.95 -13.52
N LEU A 83 11.74 -13.06 -14.35
CA LEU A 83 10.45 -12.41 -14.10
C LEU A 83 9.30 -13.42 -14.06
N ALA A 84 9.29 -14.39 -14.99
CA ALA A 84 8.29 -15.46 -14.99
C ALA A 84 8.39 -16.35 -13.75
N ILE A 85 9.61 -16.76 -13.36
CA ILE A 85 9.86 -17.53 -12.15
C ILE A 85 9.42 -16.75 -10.91
N GLY A 86 9.75 -15.46 -10.83
CA GLY A 86 9.34 -14.57 -9.75
C GLY A 86 7.82 -14.45 -9.62
N ALA A 87 7.11 -14.27 -10.74
CA ALA A 87 5.65 -14.19 -10.74
C ALA A 87 4.99 -15.51 -10.29
N VAL A 88 5.44 -16.66 -10.81
CA VAL A 88 4.90 -17.98 -10.45
C VAL A 88 5.20 -18.32 -8.99
N SER A 89 6.43 -18.11 -8.53
CA SER A 89 6.80 -18.37 -7.13
C SER A 89 6.02 -17.48 -6.16
N SER A 90 5.87 -16.19 -6.48
CA SER A 90 5.07 -15.27 -5.67
C SER A 90 3.60 -15.69 -5.59
N ALA A 91 3.01 -16.11 -6.71
CA ALA A 91 1.63 -16.59 -6.74
C ALA A 91 1.43 -17.85 -5.87
N LEU A 92 2.39 -18.78 -5.89
CA LEU A 92 2.35 -20.01 -5.09
C LEU A 92 2.51 -19.75 -3.59
N ILE A 93 3.31 -18.75 -3.20
CA ILE A 93 3.57 -18.42 -1.78
C ILE A 93 2.44 -17.57 -1.20
N MET A 94 1.85 -16.67 -2.00
CA MET A 94 0.87 -15.71 -1.51
C MET A 94 -0.39 -16.37 -0.93
N ALA A 95 -0.93 -17.39 -1.60
CA ALA A 95 -2.16 -18.04 -1.14
C ALA A 95 -2.02 -18.75 0.22
N PRO A 96 -0.97 -19.58 0.47
CA PRO A 96 -0.70 -20.14 1.79
C PRO A 96 -0.47 -19.08 2.87
N VAL A 97 0.31 -18.03 2.57
CA VAL A 97 0.59 -16.96 3.53
C VAL A 97 -0.68 -16.20 3.89
N LEU A 98 -1.51 -15.85 2.91
CA LEU A 98 -2.77 -15.15 3.16
C LEU A 98 -3.73 -16.03 3.98
N ASN A 99 -3.82 -17.34 3.68
CA ASN A 99 -4.61 -18.26 4.50
C ASN A 99 -4.08 -18.34 5.93
N LEU A 100 -2.77 -18.45 6.13
CA LEU A 100 -2.16 -18.46 7.45
C LEU A 100 -2.55 -17.20 8.25
N LEU A 101 -2.42 -16.02 7.63
CA LEU A 101 -2.76 -14.74 8.27
C LEU A 101 -4.26 -14.62 8.55
N LEU A 102 -5.12 -15.09 7.64
CA LEU A 102 -6.57 -15.12 7.84
C LEU A 102 -6.97 -16.00 9.03
N HIS A 103 -6.33 -17.16 9.19
CA HIS A 103 -6.61 -18.05 10.32
C HIS A 103 -5.99 -17.56 11.63
N ALA A 104 -4.85 -16.87 11.58
CA ALA A 104 -4.18 -16.35 12.77
C ALA A 104 -4.88 -15.12 13.34
N TYR A 105 -5.20 -14.16 12.48
CA TYR A 105 -5.64 -12.83 12.88
C TYR A 105 -7.03 -12.47 12.39
N GLY A 106 -7.55 -13.10 11.32
CA GLY A 106 -8.75 -12.61 10.63
C GLY A 106 -8.51 -11.28 9.89
N VAL A 107 -9.52 -10.81 9.16
CA VAL A 107 -9.46 -9.56 8.39
C VAL A 107 -10.75 -8.76 8.60
N GLY A 108 -10.61 -7.45 8.82
CA GLY A 108 -11.74 -6.52 8.84
C GLY A 108 -12.27 -6.26 10.25
N VAL A 109 -13.49 -6.75 10.54
CA VAL A 109 -14.21 -6.40 11.78
C VAL A 109 -13.79 -7.33 12.92
N PRO A 110 -13.49 -6.81 14.13
CA PRO A 110 -13.17 -7.64 15.28
C PRO A 110 -14.28 -8.65 15.61
N THR A 111 -13.89 -9.90 15.82
CA THR A 111 -14.80 -10.97 16.27
C THR A 111 -14.32 -11.54 17.61
N ALA A 112 -15.15 -12.37 18.26
CA ALA A 112 -14.75 -13.04 19.50
C ALA A 112 -13.55 -13.98 19.31
N GLU A 113 -13.40 -14.56 18.12
CA GLU A 113 -12.27 -15.42 17.74
C GLU A 113 -11.04 -14.60 17.34
N HIS A 114 -11.27 -13.41 16.77
CA HIS A 114 -10.24 -12.51 16.26
C HIS A 114 -10.44 -11.09 16.78
N PRO A 115 -10.00 -10.79 18.02
CA PRO A 115 -10.22 -9.49 18.64
C PRO A 115 -9.39 -8.38 17.99
N ASN A 116 -8.26 -8.71 17.34
CA ASN A 116 -7.36 -7.76 16.70
C ASN A 116 -7.08 -8.17 15.24
N PRO A 117 -8.04 -7.98 14.33
CA PRO A 117 -7.89 -8.43 12.95
C PRO A 117 -7.02 -7.50 12.11
N LEU A 118 -6.50 -8.04 11.01
CA LEU A 118 -5.78 -7.25 10.03
C LEU A 118 -6.75 -6.27 9.35
N LEU A 119 -6.40 -4.99 9.36
CA LEU A 119 -7.16 -3.96 8.67
C LEU A 119 -6.93 -4.09 7.16
N ALA A 120 -8.02 -4.28 6.41
CA ALA A 120 -7.99 -4.27 4.94
C ALA A 120 -8.99 -3.26 4.34
N PRO A 121 -8.81 -1.94 4.55
CA PRO A 121 -9.75 -0.93 4.05
C PRO A 121 -9.96 -0.99 2.53
N GLN A 122 -8.89 -1.24 1.77
CA GLN A 122 -8.99 -1.34 0.31
C GLN A 122 -9.80 -2.55 -0.14
N ALA A 123 -9.58 -3.73 0.46
CA ALA A 123 -10.36 -4.92 0.16
C ALA A 123 -11.84 -4.75 0.54
N ASN A 124 -12.11 -4.13 1.69
CA ASN A 124 -13.47 -3.82 2.14
C ASN A 124 -14.18 -2.85 1.19
N LEU A 125 -13.48 -1.80 0.71
CA LEU A 125 -14.04 -0.88 -0.28
C LEU A 125 -14.40 -1.63 -1.58
N MET A 126 -13.49 -2.46 -2.09
CA MET A 126 -13.72 -3.24 -3.31
C MET A 126 -14.90 -4.20 -3.16
N ALA A 127 -15.01 -4.87 -2.01
CA ALA A 127 -16.12 -5.77 -1.70
C ALA A 127 -17.46 -5.00 -1.58
N SER A 128 -17.47 -3.86 -0.90
CA SER A 128 -18.68 -3.03 -0.72
C SER A 128 -19.18 -2.47 -2.04
N VAL A 129 -18.28 -2.02 -2.94
CA VAL A 129 -18.67 -1.54 -4.27
C VAL A 129 -19.27 -2.67 -5.11
N ALA A 130 -18.62 -3.84 -5.15
CA ALA A 130 -19.12 -4.98 -5.91
C ALA A 130 -20.47 -5.48 -5.36
N LYS A 131 -20.60 -5.67 -4.05
CA LYS A 131 -21.85 -6.10 -3.41
C LYS A 131 -22.95 -5.05 -3.54
N GLY A 132 -22.64 -3.77 -3.38
CA GLY A 132 -23.62 -2.68 -3.46
C GLY A 132 -24.24 -2.55 -4.86
N ILE A 133 -23.50 -2.86 -5.93
CA ILE A 133 -24.04 -2.89 -7.29
C ILE A 133 -25.07 -4.02 -7.49
N PHE A 134 -24.78 -5.23 -7.01
CA PHE A 134 -25.68 -6.37 -7.14
C PHE A 134 -26.87 -6.28 -6.18
N GLY A 135 -26.65 -5.84 -4.93
CA GLY A 135 -27.70 -5.66 -3.93
C GLY A 135 -28.58 -4.42 -4.14
N GLY A 136 -28.23 -3.52 -5.07
CA GLY A 136 -28.99 -2.30 -5.34
C GLY A 136 -28.89 -1.21 -4.26
N GLU A 137 -28.10 -1.45 -3.20
CA GLU A 137 -27.93 -0.54 -2.06
C GLU A 137 -26.76 0.44 -2.23
N LEU A 138 -26.15 0.51 -3.42
CA LEU A 138 -25.02 1.40 -3.64
C LEU A 138 -25.45 2.86 -3.42
N PRO A 139 -24.78 3.62 -2.52
CA PRO A 139 -25.17 4.99 -2.22
C PRO A 139 -24.73 5.93 -3.34
N TRP A 140 -25.47 5.93 -4.44
CA TRP A 140 -25.19 6.72 -5.64
C TRP A 140 -25.06 8.22 -5.35
N THR A 141 -25.82 8.73 -4.39
CA THR A 141 -25.69 10.12 -3.92
C THR A 141 -24.31 10.39 -3.33
N THR A 142 -23.81 9.51 -2.46
CA THR A 142 -22.47 9.63 -1.86
C THR A 142 -21.37 9.51 -2.92
N ILE A 143 -21.52 8.60 -3.87
CA ILE A 143 -20.57 8.46 -4.99
C ILE A 143 -20.57 9.72 -5.85
N GLY A 144 -21.75 10.28 -6.17
CA GLY A 144 -21.88 11.52 -6.93
C GLY A 144 -21.25 12.72 -6.21
N ILE A 145 -21.46 12.84 -4.90
CA ILE A 145 -20.80 13.86 -4.07
C ILE A 145 -19.27 13.67 -4.12
N GLY A 146 -18.79 12.43 -3.97
CA GLY A 146 -17.36 12.11 -4.07
C GLY A 146 -16.75 12.47 -5.44
N ALA A 147 -17.47 12.18 -6.53
CA ALA A 147 -17.07 12.56 -7.89
C ALA A 147 -17.01 14.09 -8.06
N GLY A 148 -17.98 14.82 -7.50
CA GLY A 148 -17.98 16.28 -7.48
C GLY A 148 -16.80 16.87 -6.70
N ILE A 149 -16.54 16.36 -5.49
CA ILE A 149 -15.37 16.74 -4.69
C ILE A 149 -14.08 16.47 -5.46
N GLY A 150 -13.96 15.30 -6.09
CA GLY A 150 -12.81 14.94 -6.93
C GLY A 150 -12.60 15.92 -8.09
N ALA A 151 -13.67 16.28 -8.80
CA ALA A 151 -13.61 17.26 -9.88
C ALA A 151 -13.17 18.65 -9.39
N VAL A 152 -13.66 19.09 -8.22
CA VAL A 152 -13.23 20.34 -7.59
C VAL A 152 -11.74 20.31 -7.22
N ILE A 153 -11.25 19.22 -6.63
CA ILE A 153 -9.83 19.08 -6.28
C ILE A 153 -8.96 19.12 -7.53
N ILE A 154 -9.36 18.40 -8.60
CA ILE A 154 -8.66 18.42 -9.90
C ILE A 154 -8.63 19.85 -10.46
N ALA A 155 -9.74 20.56 -10.42
CA ALA A 155 -9.84 21.93 -10.92
C ALA A 155 -8.94 22.89 -10.13
N VAL A 156 -8.93 22.78 -8.79
CA VAL A 156 -8.06 23.57 -7.92
C VAL A 156 -6.59 23.25 -8.16
N ASP A 157 -6.20 21.98 -8.24
CA ASP A 157 -4.80 21.60 -8.51
C ASP A 157 -4.34 22.07 -9.90
N SER A 158 -5.22 21.97 -10.90
CA SER A 158 -4.96 22.48 -12.25
C SER A 158 -4.83 24.00 -12.27
N TRP A 159 -5.64 24.71 -11.48
CA TRP A 159 -5.53 26.15 -11.33
C TRP A 159 -4.24 26.57 -10.60
N LEU A 160 -3.85 25.85 -9.55
CA LEU A 160 -2.57 26.04 -8.86
C LEU A 160 -1.39 25.78 -9.80
N LYS A 161 -1.52 24.78 -10.70
CA LYS A 161 -0.55 24.50 -11.77
C LYS A 161 -0.37 25.67 -12.71
N ALA A 162 -1.47 26.21 -13.20
CA ALA A 162 -1.47 27.33 -14.13
C ALA A 162 -0.96 28.62 -13.48
N SER A 163 -1.20 28.80 -12.18
CA SER A 163 -0.79 29.98 -11.40
C SER A 163 0.69 29.98 -11.00
N GLY A 164 1.48 28.97 -11.40
CA GLY A 164 2.91 28.89 -11.12
C GLY A 164 3.28 28.70 -9.64
N LYS A 165 2.31 28.36 -8.77
CA LYS A 165 2.57 28.18 -7.34
C LYS A 165 3.35 26.87 -7.11
N LYS A 166 4.33 26.92 -6.20
CA LYS A 166 5.10 25.72 -5.78
C LYS A 166 4.23 24.70 -5.04
N PHE A 167 3.14 25.15 -4.41
CA PHE A 167 2.21 24.29 -3.68
C PHE A 167 1.26 23.56 -4.63
N ARG A 168 1.14 22.25 -4.44
CA ARG A 168 0.30 21.32 -5.21
C ARG A 168 -0.67 20.62 -4.29
N ILE A 169 -1.83 20.25 -4.82
CA ILE A 169 -2.81 19.44 -4.11
C ILE A 169 -3.03 18.18 -4.95
N PRO A 170 -2.15 17.17 -4.81
CA PRO A 170 -2.30 15.94 -5.58
C PRO A 170 -3.61 15.26 -5.20
N VAL A 171 -4.47 15.05 -6.20
CA VAL A 171 -5.79 14.42 -6.03
C VAL A 171 -5.66 13.05 -5.36
N LEU A 172 -4.59 12.31 -5.68
CA LEU A 172 -4.31 11.01 -5.07
C LEU A 172 -4.07 11.10 -3.57
N ALA A 173 -3.32 12.11 -3.09
CA ALA A 173 -3.07 12.31 -1.67
C ALA A 173 -4.35 12.68 -0.92
N CYS A 174 -5.21 13.51 -1.52
CA CYS A 174 -6.53 13.82 -0.98
C CYS A 174 -7.43 12.57 -0.92
N ALA A 175 -7.47 11.78 -1.98
CA ALA A 175 -8.26 10.55 -2.02
C ALA A 175 -7.81 9.56 -0.95
N ILE A 176 -6.49 9.36 -0.82
CA ILE A 176 -5.86 8.55 0.23
C ILE A 176 -6.30 9.03 1.62
N GLY A 177 -6.22 10.33 1.90
CA GLY A 177 -6.63 10.88 3.18
C GLY A 177 -8.13 10.70 3.50
N ILE A 178 -9.00 10.63 2.49
CA ILE A 178 -10.44 10.45 2.70
C ILE A 178 -10.79 8.99 3.02
N TYR A 179 -10.09 8.00 2.44
CA TYR A 179 -10.46 6.60 2.62
C TYR A 179 -9.69 5.88 3.74
N LEU A 180 -8.51 6.38 4.13
CA LEU A 180 -7.70 5.73 5.16
C LEU A 180 -8.21 6.02 6.59
N PRO A 181 -8.21 5.01 7.48
CA PRO A 181 -8.47 5.21 8.90
C PRO A 181 -7.54 6.26 9.52
N ILE A 182 -8.06 7.04 10.48
CA ILE A 182 -7.30 8.08 11.20
C ILE A 182 -6.06 7.47 11.88
N GLU A 183 -6.16 6.23 12.36
CA GLU A 183 -5.05 5.48 12.96
C GLU A 183 -3.84 5.33 12.02
N LEU A 184 -4.08 5.20 10.71
CA LEU A 184 -3.03 5.15 9.69
C LEU A 184 -2.61 6.56 9.23
N MET A 185 -3.53 7.51 9.25
CA MET A 185 -3.27 8.88 8.82
C MET A 185 -2.32 9.64 9.75
N VAL A 186 -2.45 9.45 11.07
CA VAL A 186 -1.62 10.17 12.06
C VAL A 186 -0.12 9.85 11.92
N PRO A 187 0.32 8.58 11.86
CA PRO A 187 1.72 8.23 11.61
C PRO A 187 2.25 8.76 10.27
N ILE A 188 1.44 8.69 9.20
CA ILE A 188 1.81 9.21 7.88
C ILE A 188 2.04 10.72 7.95
N PHE A 189 1.13 11.45 8.59
CA PHE A 189 1.24 12.91 8.77
C PHE A 189 2.46 13.28 9.61
N LEU A 190 2.68 12.60 10.74
CA LEU A 190 3.85 12.84 11.59
C LEU A 190 5.15 12.54 10.85
N GLY A 191 5.21 11.44 10.08
CA GLY A 191 6.36 11.12 9.23
C GLY A 191 6.65 12.20 8.19
N GLY A 192 5.60 12.72 7.52
CA GLY A 192 5.73 13.83 6.57
C GLY A 192 6.19 15.15 7.23
N LEU A 193 5.65 15.47 8.41
CA LEU A 193 6.06 16.64 9.18
C LEU A 193 7.52 16.53 9.63
N LEU A 194 7.93 15.36 10.12
CA LEU A 194 9.33 15.08 10.47
C LEU A 194 10.24 15.23 9.26
N SER A 195 9.87 14.66 8.10
CA SER A 195 10.62 14.84 6.85
C SER A 195 10.78 16.32 6.51
N HIS A 196 9.72 17.11 6.63
CA HIS A 196 9.77 18.55 6.36
C HIS A 196 10.66 19.33 7.34
N ILE A 197 10.65 18.96 8.63
CA ILE A 197 11.50 19.58 9.65
C ILE A 197 12.97 19.21 9.40
N VAL A 198 13.26 17.94 9.10
CA VAL A 198 14.60 17.46 8.75
C VAL A 198 15.12 18.18 7.50
N GLU A 199 14.29 18.34 6.48
CA GLU A 199 14.61 19.12 5.28
C GLU A 199 14.93 20.57 5.60
N ARG A 200 14.17 21.24 6.48
CA ARG A 200 14.49 22.62 6.89
C ARG A 200 15.78 22.74 7.68
N HIS A 201 16.10 21.74 8.49
CA HIS A 201 17.25 21.79 9.40
C HIS A 201 18.57 21.34 8.75
N PHE A 202 18.51 20.33 7.88
CA PHE A 202 19.68 19.75 7.19
C PHE A 202 19.76 20.10 5.70
N GLY A 203 18.66 20.55 5.08
CA GLY A 203 18.59 20.93 3.66
C GLY A 203 19.05 22.37 3.37
N GLY A 204 20.11 22.83 4.03
CA GLY A 204 20.81 24.05 3.61
C GLY A 204 21.32 23.89 2.17
N ALA A 205 21.06 24.90 1.34
CA ALA A 205 21.17 24.89 -0.13
C ALA A 205 22.59 24.71 -0.74
N LYS A 206 23.40 23.77 -0.25
CA LYS A 206 24.80 23.62 -0.71
C LYS A 206 25.18 22.25 -1.29
N ASP A 207 24.35 21.20 -1.17
CA ASP A 207 24.63 19.92 -1.84
C ASP A 207 23.35 19.13 -2.17
N GLU A 208 22.88 19.20 -3.41
CA GLU A 208 21.77 18.35 -3.90
C GLU A 208 22.11 16.85 -3.81
N ALA A 209 23.39 16.49 -3.97
CA ALA A 209 23.86 15.12 -3.87
C ALA A 209 23.70 14.55 -2.45
N HIS A 210 24.06 15.32 -1.43
CA HIS A 210 23.91 14.91 -0.03
C HIS A 210 22.44 14.77 0.38
N HIS A 211 21.58 15.64 -0.17
CA HIS A 211 20.14 15.61 0.07
C HIS A 211 19.48 14.33 -0.47
N GLY A 212 19.84 13.93 -1.70
CA GLY A 212 19.34 12.71 -2.33
C GLY A 212 19.76 11.44 -1.59
N ASP A 213 20.98 11.41 -1.05
CA ASP A 213 21.48 10.25 -0.31
C ASP A 213 20.80 10.06 1.05
N ILE A 214 20.55 11.13 1.80
CA ILE A 214 19.81 11.06 3.07
C ILE A 214 18.40 10.52 2.83
N HIS A 215 17.70 11.06 1.82
CA HIS A 215 16.35 10.61 1.45
C HIS A 215 16.35 9.13 1.04
N ARG A 216 17.27 8.72 0.17
CA ARG A 216 17.38 7.32 -0.27
C ARG A 216 17.68 6.37 0.90
N LYS A 217 18.63 6.72 1.78
CA LYS A 217 18.98 5.92 2.97
C LYS A 217 17.79 5.81 3.93
N GLY A 218 17.06 6.91 4.18
CA GLY A 218 15.86 6.92 5.02
C GLY A 218 14.69 6.11 4.46
N MET A 219 14.45 6.20 3.15
CA MET A 219 13.45 5.39 2.44
C MET A 219 13.78 3.90 2.51
N LEU A 220 15.03 3.51 2.22
CA LEU A 220 15.50 2.12 2.30
C LEU A 220 15.35 1.54 3.70
N PHE A 221 15.74 2.28 4.74
CA PHE A 221 15.60 1.82 6.12
C PHE A 221 14.14 1.64 6.51
N SER A 222 13.29 2.61 6.19
CA SER A 222 11.85 2.54 6.46
C SER A 222 11.20 1.37 5.73
N ALA A 223 11.54 1.15 4.45
CA ALA A 223 11.06 0.01 3.68
C ALA A 223 11.52 -1.33 4.29
N GLY A 224 12.74 -1.39 4.81
CA GLY A 224 13.26 -2.53 5.55
C GLY A 224 12.48 -2.82 6.85
N LEU A 225 12.12 -1.77 7.61
CA LEU A 225 11.28 -1.91 8.79
C LEU A 225 9.87 -2.41 8.44
N ILE A 226 9.24 -1.85 7.41
CA ILE A 226 7.90 -2.26 6.94
C ILE A 226 7.93 -3.73 6.46
N THR A 227 8.98 -4.12 5.74
CA THR A 227 9.14 -5.52 5.32
C THR A 227 9.40 -6.42 6.53
N GLY A 228 10.18 -5.96 7.49
CA GLY A 228 10.50 -6.67 8.73
C GLY A 228 9.28 -6.92 9.61
N GLU A 229 8.40 -5.94 9.80
CA GLU A 229 7.15 -6.13 10.55
C GLU A 229 6.25 -7.16 9.85
N ALA A 230 6.14 -7.12 8.52
CA ALA A 230 5.30 -8.02 7.76
C ALA A 230 5.81 -9.47 7.85
N LEU A 231 7.13 -9.67 7.68
CA LEU A 231 7.76 -10.97 7.83
C LEU A 231 7.64 -11.50 9.27
N MET A 232 7.87 -10.67 10.28
CA MET A 232 7.71 -11.06 11.67
C MET A 232 6.25 -11.43 11.98
N GLY A 233 5.28 -10.70 11.42
CA GLY A 233 3.86 -11.01 11.53
C GLY A 233 3.52 -12.40 10.97
N ILE A 234 4.14 -12.79 9.85
CA ILE A 234 4.02 -14.15 9.29
C ILE A 234 4.67 -15.18 10.23
N PHE A 235 5.87 -14.92 10.75
CA PHE A 235 6.54 -15.83 11.69
C PHE A 235 5.73 -16.04 12.98
N ILE A 236 5.11 -14.98 13.50
CA ILE A 236 4.24 -15.03 14.70
C ILE A 236 2.92 -15.76 14.39
N ALA A 237 2.41 -15.67 13.16
CA ALA A 237 1.17 -16.34 12.77
C ALA A 237 1.28 -17.88 12.80
N ILE A 238 2.46 -18.44 12.48
CA ILE A 238 2.69 -19.90 12.47
C ILE A 238 2.34 -20.55 13.83
N PRO A 239 2.96 -20.17 14.97
CA PRO A 239 2.63 -20.79 16.26
C PRO A 239 1.20 -20.50 16.69
N ILE A 240 0.62 -19.33 16.38
CA ILE A 240 -0.78 -19.01 16.70
C ILE A 240 -1.72 -20.04 16.06
N VAL A 241 -1.55 -20.31 14.76
CA VAL A 241 -2.41 -21.26 14.03
C VAL A 241 -2.15 -22.71 14.47
N VAL A 242 -0.89 -23.10 14.69
CA VAL A 242 -0.54 -24.48 15.10
C VAL A 242 -1.11 -24.82 16.48
N THR A 243 -1.14 -23.87 17.40
CA THR A 243 -1.55 -24.08 18.80
C THR A 243 -3.01 -23.71 19.06
N GLY A 244 -3.64 -22.96 18.14
CA GLY A 244 -5.00 -22.44 18.30
C GLY A 244 -5.15 -21.40 19.42
N ARG A 245 -4.04 -20.81 19.89
CA ARG A 245 -4.04 -19.82 20.98
C ARG A 245 -3.39 -18.52 20.51
N ALA A 246 -4.11 -17.41 20.65
CA ALA A 246 -3.57 -16.09 20.33
C ALA A 246 -2.40 -15.68 21.25
N ASP A 247 -2.37 -16.22 22.47
CA ASP A 247 -1.44 -15.79 23.52
C ASP A 247 -0.16 -16.61 23.61
N VAL A 248 0.15 -17.47 22.62
CA VAL A 248 1.30 -18.40 22.69
C VAL A 248 2.64 -17.71 22.84
N LEU A 249 2.76 -16.50 22.29
CA LEU A 249 3.95 -15.66 22.39
C LEU A 249 3.74 -14.47 23.34
N ALA A 250 2.61 -14.43 24.05
CA ALA A 250 2.36 -13.37 25.02
C ALA A 250 3.31 -13.54 26.22
N LEU A 251 4.00 -12.45 26.58
CA LEU A 251 4.77 -12.42 27.81
C LEU A 251 3.82 -12.62 29.00
N PRO A 252 4.24 -13.36 30.05
CA PRO A 252 3.44 -13.51 31.26
C PRO A 252 3.14 -12.12 31.86
N GLY A 253 1.98 -11.95 32.51
CA GLY A 253 1.43 -10.65 32.88
C GLY A 253 2.34 -9.76 33.75
N ASN A 254 3.32 -10.35 34.43
CA ASN A 254 4.36 -9.64 35.20
C ASN A 254 5.46 -8.99 34.33
N LEU A 255 5.61 -9.43 33.08
CA LEU A 255 6.57 -8.93 32.09
C LEU A 255 5.88 -8.16 30.96
N GLN A 256 4.58 -7.87 31.07
CA GLN A 256 3.87 -6.99 30.16
C GLN A 256 4.10 -5.55 30.59
N PHE A 257 5.22 -4.96 30.16
CA PHE A 257 5.59 -3.56 30.48
C PHE A 257 4.72 -2.51 29.77
N GLY A 258 3.53 -2.89 29.29
CA GLY A 258 2.60 -2.05 28.54
C GLY A 258 3.23 -1.38 27.33
N GLY A 259 2.77 -0.17 27.01
CA GLY A 259 3.28 0.61 25.87
C GLY A 259 4.69 1.20 26.07
N TRP A 260 5.26 1.15 27.28
CA TRP A 260 6.55 1.81 27.58
C TRP A 260 7.73 1.14 26.88
N LEU A 261 7.76 -0.19 26.84
CA LEU A 261 8.77 -0.93 26.07
C LEU A 261 8.68 -0.59 24.58
N GLY A 262 7.47 -0.51 24.04
CA GLY A 262 7.23 -0.11 22.66
C GLY A 262 7.72 1.30 22.36
N LEU A 263 7.44 2.26 23.25
CA LEU A 263 7.93 3.63 23.13
C LEU A 263 9.46 3.72 23.19
N LEU A 264 10.10 2.97 24.09
CA LEU A 264 11.57 2.92 24.16
C LEU A 264 12.18 2.32 22.89
N LEU A 265 11.59 1.24 22.36
CA LEU A 265 12.01 0.64 21.10
C LEU A 265 11.83 1.60 19.93
N ILE A 266 10.69 2.30 19.84
CA ILE A 266 10.44 3.30 18.80
C ILE A 266 11.44 4.45 18.91
N ALA A 267 11.70 4.96 20.12
CA ALA A 267 12.70 6.00 20.35
C ALA A 267 14.11 5.53 19.96
N TYR A 268 14.46 4.28 20.26
CA TYR A 268 15.74 3.70 19.87
C TYR A 268 15.86 3.53 18.35
N ILE A 269 14.81 3.04 17.68
CA ILE A 269 14.76 2.91 16.22
C ILE A 269 14.83 4.28 15.55
N ALA A 270 14.11 5.28 16.06
CA ALA A 270 14.18 6.66 15.58
C ALA A 270 15.58 7.25 15.74
N TRP A 271 16.25 6.97 16.86
CA TRP A 271 17.64 7.36 17.07
C TRP A 271 18.61 6.66 16.11
N LEU A 272 18.43 5.36 15.85
CA LEU A 272 19.22 4.63 14.85
C LEU A 272 19.01 5.19 13.44
N LEU A 273 17.77 5.49 13.07
CA LEU A 273 17.40 6.15 11.83
C LEU A 273 18.13 7.48 11.69
N TYR A 274 18.03 8.33 12.71
CA TYR A 274 18.72 9.62 12.72
C TYR A 274 20.24 9.44 12.55
N ARG A 275 20.85 8.52 13.29
CA ARG A 275 22.29 8.25 13.22
C ARG A 275 22.71 7.68 11.86
N TYR A 276 21.90 6.83 11.25
CA TYR A 276 22.20 6.24 9.95
C TYR A 276 22.00 7.24 8.80
N ALA A 277 20.96 8.07 8.88
CA ALA A 277 20.68 9.11 7.91
C ALA A 277 21.70 10.26 7.96
N THR A 278 22.19 10.62 9.15
CA THR A 278 23.16 11.72 9.34
C THR A 278 24.61 11.29 9.32
N LYS A 279 24.91 9.98 9.27
CA LYS A 279 26.26 9.49 8.99
C LYS A 279 26.62 9.84 7.54
N VAL A 280 27.19 11.04 7.39
CA VAL A 280 28.04 11.40 6.27
C VAL A 280 29.15 10.35 6.23
N GLU A 281 29.30 9.67 5.10
CA GLU A 281 30.53 8.91 4.84
C GLU A 281 31.68 9.91 4.91
N ALA A 282 32.36 9.96 6.06
CA ALA A 282 33.76 10.34 6.11
C ALA A 282 34.54 9.20 5.43
N ALA A 283 34.39 9.10 4.12
CA ALA A 283 35.21 8.26 3.27
C ALA A 283 36.19 9.18 2.55
N SER A 284 37.32 9.38 3.23
CA SER A 284 38.63 9.67 2.65
C SER A 284 39.03 8.62 1.61
#